data_AF-A0A421E6D5-F1
#
_entry.id   AF-A0A421E6D5-F1
#
_cell.length_a   1.000
_cell.length_b   1.000
_cell.length_c   1.000
_cell.angle_alpha   90.00
_cell.angle_beta   90.00
_cell.angle_gamma   90.00
#
_symmetry.space_group_name_H-M   'P 1'
#
loop_
_entity.id
_entity.type
_entity.pdbx_description
1 polymer ?
#
loop_
_entity_poly.entity_id
_entity_poly.type
_entity_poly.pdbx_seq_one_letter_code
_entity_poly.pdbx_strand_id
1 'polypeptide(L)'
;MRMTDPMAADGHHALKWLASDDGSVDRSFAAGLDSLRAQQRHLQQSLRDGFKTRTEVLEWCHAVDVVSGGQTPETWHEELVKDRWEVACLMADADDRVAICDQAPSDDETADAFRRRLIRKVLLPAFQDATELLRERVAEFSDEEGVKDAERIQYVAGRPRLHQRAVEQHGMLRATLRDPPRVESEVMAWAEDIIHMTEGHVRSGFIEDVLDRHGDWWHSLTRGPSVRLEWLLASEIFPAMNSSLSELVTNSNELADVAGRAKEVPPG
;
A
#
# COMPACT_ATOMS: atom_id res chain seq x y z
N MET A 1 27.81 0.15 13.24
CA MET A 1 27.69 -0.43 11.89
C MET A 1 26.23 -0.27 11.49
N ARG A 2 25.89 0.80 10.77
CA ARG A 2 24.50 1.13 10.40
C ARG A 2 24.08 0.13 9.31
N MET A 3 23.05 -0.66 9.57
CA MET A 3 22.35 -1.39 8.51
C MET A 3 21.69 -0.33 7.63
N THR A 4 22.26 -0.11 6.45
CA THR A 4 21.57 0.58 5.38
C THR A 4 20.34 -0.24 5.01
N ASP A 5 19.17 0.36 5.15
CA ASP A 5 17.90 -0.26 4.77
C ASP A 5 17.94 -0.65 3.28
N PRO A 6 17.85 -1.95 2.95
CA PRO A 6 17.87 -2.42 1.56
C PRO A 6 16.71 -1.85 0.72
N MET A 7 15.64 -1.32 1.34
CA MET A 7 14.53 -0.70 0.62
C MET A 7 14.93 0.59 -0.13
N ALA A 8 15.96 1.31 0.33
CA ALA A 8 16.33 2.61 -0.23
C ALA A 8 17.21 2.53 -1.50
N ALA A 9 17.82 1.36 -1.79
CA ALA A 9 18.82 1.21 -2.84
C ALA A 9 18.26 0.86 -4.23
N ASP A 10 17.04 0.34 -4.31
CA ASP A 10 16.49 -0.26 -5.55
C ASP A 10 15.74 0.73 -6.48
N GLY A 11 15.73 2.03 -6.18
CA GLY A 11 15.18 3.05 -7.10
C GLY A 11 13.65 3.13 -7.19
N HIS A 12 12.91 2.56 -6.22
CA HIS A 12 11.46 2.52 -6.24
C HIS A 12 10.83 3.63 -5.36
N HIS A 13 9.87 4.37 -5.94
CA HIS A 13 9.42 5.67 -5.42
C HIS A 13 8.18 5.61 -4.52
N ALA A 14 7.36 4.55 -4.57
CA ALA A 14 6.00 4.56 -3.99
C ALA A 14 6.00 4.72 -2.46
N LEU A 15 6.93 4.07 -1.76
CA LEU A 15 7.00 4.06 -0.29
C LEU A 15 8.39 4.39 0.27
N LYS A 16 9.23 5.15 -0.46
CA LYS A 16 10.55 5.61 0.03
C LYS A 16 10.46 6.37 1.37
N TRP A 17 9.30 6.92 1.68
CA TRP A 17 8.98 7.61 2.92
C TRP A 17 8.62 6.68 4.10
N LEU A 18 8.37 5.37 3.88
CA LEU A 18 8.21 4.38 4.96
C LEU A 18 9.55 3.94 5.57
N ALA A 19 10.67 4.13 4.85
CA ALA A 19 12.00 3.62 5.21
C ALA A 19 12.89 4.61 6.02
N SER A 20 12.39 5.80 6.37
CA SER A 20 13.22 6.86 6.97
C SER A 20 13.14 6.88 8.49
N ASP A 21 14.20 6.40 9.17
CA ASP A 21 14.34 6.27 10.64
C ASP A 21 15.11 7.46 11.30
N ASP A 22 15.25 8.61 10.64
CA ASP A 22 16.08 9.71 11.17
C ASP A 22 15.28 10.76 11.98
N GLY A 23 15.34 10.63 13.32
CA GLY A 23 15.69 11.74 14.22
C GLY A 23 14.63 12.80 14.58
N SER A 24 13.97 12.59 15.73
CA SER A 24 13.58 13.58 16.77
C SER A 24 13.39 15.05 16.37
N VAL A 25 12.13 15.49 16.20
CA VAL A 25 11.63 16.85 16.54
C VAL A 25 10.11 16.81 16.82
N ASP A 26 9.71 17.43 17.94
CA ASP A 26 8.36 17.65 18.52
C ASP A 26 7.29 18.22 17.53
N ARG A 27 6.05 17.68 17.46
CA ARG A 27 4.92 18.23 16.63
C ARG A 27 3.52 17.55 16.71
N SER A 28 2.44 18.36 16.54
CA SER A 28 0.97 18.15 16.77
C SER A 28 0.12 17.45 15.67
N PHE A 29 -1.18 17.15 15.90
CA PHE A 29 -2.18 16.60 14.93
C PHE A 29 -2.19 17.26 13.53
N ALA A 30 -2.04 18.58 13.44
CA ALA A 30 -1.92 19.28 12.16
C ALA A 30 -0.77 18.71 11.30
N ALA A 31 0.31 18.24 11.94
CA ALA A 31 1.43 17.59 11.27
C ALA A 31 1.07 16.21 10.70
N GLY A 32 0.08 15.49 11.26
CA GLY A 32 -0.40 14.21 10.74
C GLY A 32 -1.18 14.36 9.45
N LEU A 33 -2.11 15.33 9.40
CA LEU A 33 -2.82 15.69 8.19
C LEU A 33 -1.89 16.31 7.13
N ASP A 34 -0.92 17.14 7.54
CA ASP A 34 0.08 17.69 6.63
C ASP A 34 0.98 16.60 6.04
N SER A 35 1.37 15.61 6.85
CA SER A 35 2.15 14.44 6.39
C SER A 35 1.35 13.59 5.41
N LEU A 36 0.09 13.27 5.73
CA LEU A 36 -0.80 12.52 4.84
C LEU A 36 -0.96 13.25 3.50
N ARG A 37 -1.18 14.56 3.54
CA ARG A 37 -1.30 15.40 2.34
C ARG A 37 -0.02 15.41 1.51
N ALA A 38 1.15 15.40 2.15
CA ALA A 38 2.44 15.31 1.47
C ALA A 38 2.59 13.95 0.76
N GLN A 39 2.24 12.85 1.44
CA GLN A 39 2.26 11.50 0.88
C GLN A 39 1.30 11.36 -0.32
N GLN A 40 0.06 11.85 -0.18
CA GLN A 40 -0.92 11.86 -1.27
C GLN A 40 -0.46 12.68 -2.49
N ARG A 41 0.23 13.82 -2.27
CA ARG A 41 0.83 14.62 -3.35
C ARG A 41 1.97 13.89 -4.03
N HIS A 42 2.81 13.20 -3.26
CA HIS A 42 3.91 12.38 -3.78
C HIS A 42 3.41 11.27 -4.70
N LEU A 43 2.34 10.56 -4.33
CA LEU A 43 1.75 9.52 -5.18
C LEU A 43 1.11 10.08 -6.45
N GLN A 44 0.48 11.26 -6.39
CA GLN A 44 -0.01 11.95 -7.58
C GLN A 44 1.12 12.39 -8.50
N GLN A 45 2.26 12.84 -7.94
CA GLN A 45 3.42 13.21 -8.74
C GLN A 45 4.05 11.99 -9.39
N SER A 46 4.24 10.90 -8.65
CA SER A 46 4.77 9.63 -9.18
C SER A 46 3.92 9.11 -10.34
N LEU A 47 2.59 9.19 -10.22
CA LEU A 47 1.69 8.84 -11.31
C LEU A 47 1.85 9.75 -12.55
N ARG A 48 2.15 11.04 -12.38
CA ARG A 48 2.40 11.96 -13.50
C ARG A 48 3.75 11.71 -14.16
N ASP A 49 4.77 11.39 -13.36
CA ASP A 49 6.11 11.07 -13.86
C ASP A 49 6.08 9.74 -14.64
N GLY A 50 5.15 8.84 -14.30
CA GLY A 50 5.03 7.52 -14.89
C GLY A 50 5.97 6.51 -14.22
N PHE A 51 5.77 5.23 -14.54
CA PHE A 51 6.51 4.12 -13.96
C PHE A 51 7.39 3.43 -15.00
N LYS A 52 8.47 2.78 -14.56
CA LYS A 52 9.38 2.04 -15.43
C LYS A 52 8.93 0.59 -15.63
N THR A 53 8.14 0.07 -14.71
CA THR A 53 7.72 -1.33 -14.74
C THR A 53 6.28 -1.51 -14.26
N ARG A 54 5.69 -2.64 -14.67
CA ARG A 54 4.38 -3.09 -14.16
C ARG A 54 4.41 -3.39 -12.66
N THR A 55 5.54 -3.89 -12.16
CA THR A 55 5.77 -4.11 -10.72
C THR A 55 5.64 -2.80 -9.94
N GLU A 56 6.25 -1.71 -10.44
CA GLU A 56 6.13 -0.38 -9.81
C GLU A 56 4.69 0.14 -9.79
N VAL A 57 3.88 -0.18 -10.80
CA VAL A 57 2.45 0.17 -10.81
C VAL A 57 1.72 -0.54 -9.67
N LEU A 58 1.93 -1.84 -9.48
CA LEU A 58 1.29 -2.59 -8.39
C LEU A 58 1.72 -2.10 -7.01
N GLU A 59 3.03 -1.85 -6.84
CA GLU A 59 3.56 -1.26 -5.62
C GLU A 59 2.94 0.12 -5.34
N TRP A 60 2.75 0.93 -6.37
CA TRP A 60 2.08 2.23 -6.28
C TRP A 60 0.60 2.09 -5.93
N CYS A 61 -0.12 1.12 -6.49
CA CYS A 61 -1.53 0.90 -6.14
C CYS A 61 -1.70 0.62 -4.65
N HIS A 62 -0.85 -0.24 -4.09
CA HIS A 62 -0.89 -0.56 -2.65
C HIS A 62 -0.57 0.67 -1.81
N ALA A 63 0.40 1.48 -2.23
CA ALA A 63 0.70 2.75 -1.57
C ALA A 63 -0.49 3.72 -1.59
N VAL A 64 -1.30 3.73 -2.67
CA VAL A 64 -2.53 4.52 -2.76
C VAL A 64 -3.56 4.02 -1.73
N ASP A 65 -3.77 2.71 -1.60
CA ASP A 65 -4.65 2.14 -0.58
C ASP A 65 -4.22 2.55 0.83
N VAL A 66 -2.92 2.53 1.11
CA VAL A 66 -2.35 2.90 2.40
C VAL A 66 -2.64 4.37 2.74
N VAL A 67 -2.33 5.31 1.83
CA VAL A 67 -2.52 6.76 2.09
C VAL A 67 -3.96 7.23 1.91
N SER A 68 -4.82 6.38 1.34
CA SER A 68 -6.27 6.56 1.35
C SER A 68 -6.94 5.82 2.50
N GLY A 69 -6.18 5.13 3.37
CA GLY A 69 -6.77 4.41 4.51
C GLY A 69 -7.80 3.37 4.09
N GLY A 70 -7.56 2.68 2.98
CA GLY A 70 -8.47 1.65 2.46
C GLY A 70 -9.70 2.19 1.73
N GLN A 71 -9.79 3.50 1.45
CA GLN A 71 -10.99 4.12 0.86
C GLN A 71 -11.01 4.11 -0.69
N THR A 72 -10.16 3.29 -1.32
CA THR A 72 -10.23 3.11 -2.78
C THR A 72 -11.42 2.21 -3.18
N PRO A 73 -11.95 2.34 -4.41
CA PRO A 73 -13.05 1.49 -4.87
C PRO A 73 -12.63 0.03 -4.98
N GLU A 74 -13.39 -0.93 -4.45
CA GLU A 74 -13.03 -2.36 -4.34
C GLU A 74 -12.39 -2.97 -5.61
N THR A 75 -12.90 -2.66 -6.80
CA THR A 75 -12.47 -3.27 -8.08
C THR A 75 -11.40 -2.49 -8.83
N TRP A 76 -10.94 -1.32 -8.35
CA TRP A 76 -10.12 -0.41 -9.14
C TRP A 76 -8.78 -1.01 -9.57
N HIS A 77 -8.19 -1.85 -8.72
CA HIS A 77 -6.96 -2.60 -9.00
C HIS A 77 -7.13 -3.54 -10.20
N GLU A 78 -8.20 -4.33 -10.17
CA GLU A 78 -8.49 -5.32 -11.19
C GLU A 78 -8.80 -4.62 -12.52
N GLU A 79 -9.62 -3.58 -12.50
CA GLU A 79 -9.97 -2.76 -13.66
C GLU A 79 -8.70 -2.18 -14.32
N LEU A 80 -7.82 -1.58 -13.51
CA LEU A 80 -6.59 -0.96 -13.99
C LEU A 80 -5.60 -1.98 -14.56
N VAL A 81 -5.35 -3.08 -13.86
CA VAL A 81 -4.24 -4.01 -14.20
C VAL A 81 -4.64 -4.96 -15.34
N LYS A 82 -5.93 -5.27 -15.50
CA LYS A 82 -6.43 -6.09 -16.62
C LYS A 82 -6.40 -5.36 -17.95
N ASP A 83 -6.63 -4.05 -17.96
CA ASP A 83 -6.56 -3.27 -19.19
C ASP A 83 -5.10 -2.94 -19.55
N ARG A 84 -4.57 -3.62 -20.55
CA ARG A 84 -3.20 -3.43 -21.02
C ARG A 84 -2.95 -2.01 -21.55
N TRP A 85 -3.96 -1.37 -22.14
CA TRP A 85 -3.84 -0.01 -22.64
C TRP A 85 -3.73 0.98 -21.48
N GLU A 86 -4.54 0.77 -20.42
CA GLU A 86 -4.47 1.59 -19.22
C GLU A 86 -3.13 1.44 -18.50
N VAL A 87 -2.64 0.20 -18.30
CA VAL A 87 -1.29 -0.01 -17.72
C VAL A 87 -0.20 0.60 -18.60
N ALA A 88 -0.31 0.49 -19.93
CA ALA A 88 0.66 1.11 -20.82
C ALA A 88 0.69 2.64 -20.66
N CYS A 89 -0.47 3.30 -20.49
CA CYS A 89 -0.53 4.73 -20.21
C CYS A 89 0.16 5.12 -18.90
N LEU A 90 0.39 4.18 -17.98
CA LEU A 90 1.13 4.44 -16.75
C LEU A 90 2.65 4.43 -16.94
N MET A 91 3.17 3.88 -18.04
CA MET A 91 4.63 3.78 -18.23
C MET A 91 5.24 5.11 -18.65
N ALA A 92 6.37 5.47 -18.04
CA ALA A 92 7.09 6.70 -18.33
C ALA A 92 7.55 6.75 -19.79
N ASP A 93 8.22 5.69 -20.27
CA ASP A 93 8.85 5.64 -21.59
C ASP A 93 7.92 5.04 -22.65
N ALA A 94 7.87 5.64 -23.85
CA ALA A 94 6.99 5.23 -24.95
C ALA A 94 7.26 3.79 -25.43
N ASP A 95 8.52 3.36 -25.44
CA ASP A 95 8.91 2.01 -25.85
C ASP A 95 8.31 0.93 -24.91
N ASP A 96 8.27 1.21 -23.60
CA ASP A 96 7.65 0.32 -22.62
C ASP A 96 6.13 0.26 -22.80
N ARG A 97 5.49 1.37 -23.21
CA ARG A 97 4.05 1.39 -23.53
C ARG A 97 3.74 0.40 -24.66
N VAL A 98 4.51 0.46 -25.74
CA VAL A 98 4.36 -0.41 -26.91
C VAL A 98 4.65 -1.87 -26.57
N ALA A 99 5.63 -2.13 -25.70
CA ALA A 99 5.93 -3.48 -25.23
C ALA A 99 4.77 -4.11 -24.45
N ILE A 100 3.97 -3.30 -23.73
CA ILE A 100 2.79 -3.77 -22.99
C ILE A 100 1.55 -3.87 -23.89
N CYS A 101 1.32 -2.88 -24.75
CA CYS A 101 0.18 -2.81 -25.65
C CYS A 101 0.60 -2.13 -26.98
N ASP A 102 0.47 -2.88 -28.07
CA ASP A 102 0.77 -2.43 -29.44
C ASP A 102 -0.03 -1.18 -29.87
N GLN A 103 -1.22 -1.00 -29.29
CA GLN A 103 -2.14 0.11 -29.52
C GLN A 103 -2.00 1.24 -28.48
N ALA A 104 -1.01 1.17 -27.60
CA ALA A 104 -0.76 2.21 -26.60
C ALA A 104 -0.43 3.57 -27.27
N PRO A 105 -0.76 4.69 -26.63
CA PRO A 105 -0.42 6.00 -27.16
C PRO A 105 1.09 6.16 -27.27
N SER A 106 1.53 6.61 -28.45
CA SER A 106 2.93 6.94 -28.71
C SER A 106 3.31 8.33 -28.22
N ASP A 107 2.31 9.21 -28.02
CA ASP A 107 2.50 10.55 -27.47
C ASP A 107 2.26 10.60 -25.94
N ASP A 108 3.00 11.48 -25.28
CA ASP A 108 2.88 11.70 -23.83
C ASP A 108 1.60 12.42 -23.43
N GLU A 109 1.02 13.21 -24.34
CA GLU A 109 -0.19 13.98 -24.03
C GLU A 109 -1.38 13.07 -23.69
N THR A 110 -1.55 11.99 -24.46
CA THR A 110 -2.60 11.00 -24.24
C THR A 110 -2.37 10.18 -22.97
N ALA A 111 -1.13 9.73 -22.72
CA ALA A 111 -0.77 9.03 -21.49
C ALA A 111 -1.01 9.92 -20.25
N ASP A 112 -0.62 11.19 -20.32
CA ASP A 112 -0.85 12.17 -19.28
C ASP A 112 -2.33 12.49 -19.07
N ALA A 113 -3.14 12.52 -20.13
CA ALA A 113 -4.58 12.69 -20.03
C ALA A 113 -5.22 11.53 -19.25
N PHE A 114 -4.77 10.30 -19.49
CA PHE A 114 -5.19 9.13 -18.73
C PHE A 114 -4.76 9.23 -17.25
N ARG A 115 -3.48 9.52 -16.96
CA ARG A 115 -2.98 9.70 -15.58
C ARG A 115 -3.76 10.77 -14.82
N ARG A 116 -4.05 11.92 -15.45
CA ARG A 116 -4.91 12.97 -14.87
C ARG A 116 -6.33 12.50 -14.61
N ARG A 117 -6.90 11.68 -15.51
CA ARG A 117 -8.22 11.08 -15.31
C ARG A 117 -8.21 10.15 -14.10
N LEU A 118 -7.19 9.31 -13.95
CA LEU A 118 -7.05 8.40 -12.81
C LEU A 118 -6.96 9.18 -11.49
N ILE A 119 -6.15 10.27 -11.44
CA ILE A 119 -6.11 11.20 -10.30
C ILE A 119 -7.51 11.70 -9.94
N ARG A 120 -8.24 12.22 -10.92
CA ARG A 120 -9.56 12.82 -10.69
C ARG A 120 -10.63 11.80 -10.29
N LYS A 121 -10.58 10.59 -10.84
CA LYS A 121 -11.65 9.59 -10.72
C LYS A 121 -11.46 8.59 -9.60
N VAL A 122 -10.21 8.33 -9.20
CA VAL A 122 -9.88 7.33 -8.17
C VAL A 122 -9.18 8.00 -7.00
N LEU A 123 -8.04 8.66 -7.23
CA LEU A 123 -7.22 9.16 -6.13
C LEU A 123 -7.90 10.27 -5.32
N LEU A 124 -8.38 11.32 -5.97
CA LEU A 124 -8.95 12.46 -5.25
C LEU A 124 -10.20 12.10 -4.43
N PRO A 125 -11.17 11.31 -4.93
CA PRO A 125 -12.27 10.80 -4.10
C PRO A 125 -11.76 10.00 -2.89
N ALA A 126 -10.92 8.99 -3.10
CA ALA A 126 -10.40 8.17 -2.01
C ALA A 126 -9.60 8.98 -0.96
N PHE A 127 -8.85 9.99 -1.40
CA PHE A 127 -8.11 10.90 -0.50
C PHE A 127 -9.03 11.84 0.28
N GLN A 128 -10.13 12.26 -0.34
CA GLN A 128 -11.16 13.04 0.34
C GLN A 128 -11.80 12.19 1.44
N ASP A 129 -12.26 10.98 1.11
CA ASP A 129 -12.89 10.05 2.05
C ASP A 129 -11.95 9.73 3.23
N ALA A 130 -10.67 9.47 2.94
CA ALA A 130 -9.64 9.25 3.96
C ALA A 130 -9.49 10.45 4.91
N THR A 131 -9.54 11.67 4.36
CA THR A 131 -9.42 12.91 5.15
C THR A 131 -10.66 13.14 6.01
N GLU A 132 -11.85 12.85 5.47
CA GLU A 132 -13.12 12.95 6.20
C GLU A 132 -13.13 11.96 7.37
N LEU A 133 -12.82 10.68 7.11
CA LEU A 133 -12.75 9.64 8.13
C LEU A 133 -11.78 9.98 9.27
N LEU A 134 -10.58 10.47 8.93
CA LEU A 134 -9.60 10.87 9.94
C LEU A 134 -10.06 12.10 10.75
N ARG A 135 -10.79 13.04 10.14
CA ARG A 135 -11.32 14.21 10.84
C ARG A 135 -12.44 13.84 11.81
N GLU A 136 -13.34 12.94 11.43
CA GLU A 136 -14.43 12.48 12.29
C GLU A 136 -13.91 11.83 13.57
N ARG A 137 -12.96 10.90 13.43
CA ARG A 137 -12.39 10.19 14.59
C ARG A 137 -11.66 11.14 15.54
N VAL A 138 -11.03 12.19 15.04
CA VAL A 138 -10.34 13.17 15.90
C VAL A 138 -11.32 14.03 16.69
N ALA A 139 -12.47 14.38 16.09
CA ALA A 139 -13.54 15.09 16.80
C ALA A 139 -14.10 14.26 17.97
N GLU A 140 -14.14 12.94 17.84
CA GLU A 140 -14.56 12.02 18.92
C GLU A 140 -13.61 12.02 20.13
N PHE A 141 -12.34 12.40 19.95
CA PHE A 141 -11.34 12.47 21.03
C PHE A 141 -11.05 13.89 21.52
N SER A 142 -11.59 14.93 20.89
CA SER A 142 -11.32 16.34 21.26
C SER A 142 -12.18 16.89 22.40
N ASP A 143 -13.19 16.14 22.86
CA ASP A 143 -14.20 16.67 23.78
C ASP A 143 -13.86 16.55 25.28
N GLU A 144 -12.85 15.78 25.72
CA GLU A 144 -12.46 15.78 27.15
C GLU A 144 -10.95 15.85 27.48
N GLU A 145 -10.03 15.31 26.69
CA GLU A 145 -8.59 15.55 26.91
C GLU A 145 -7.87 15.56 25.56
N GLY A 146 -7.53 16.75 25.07
CA GLY A 146 -6.71 16.90 23.89
C GLY A 146 -5.43 16.07 24.02
N VAL A 147 -5.19 15.18 23.05
CA VAL A 147 -4.07 14.23 23.00
C VAL A 147 -2.76 14.96 23.33
N LYS A 148 -2.28 14.78 24.56
CA LYS A 148 -0.94 15.16 24.99
C LYS A 148 -0.02 13.96 24.78
N ASP A 149 1.23 14.25 24.40
CA ASP A 149 2.32 13.29 24.21
C ASP A 149 2.23 12.40 22.94
N ALA A 150 1.96 13.01 21.78
CA ALA A 150 2.06 12.35 20.48
C ALA A 150 3.50 12.41 19.92
N GLU A 151 4.40 11.63 20.51
CA GLU A 151 5.81 11.58 20.11
C GLU A 151 6.02 10.64 18.90
N ARG A 152 5.93 11.21 17.68
CA ARG A 152 6.38 10.71 16.34
C ARG A 152 5.27 10.39 15.32
N ILE A 153 5.31 11.10 14.19
CA ILE A 153 4.57 10.75 12.96
C ILE A 153 5.59 10.20 11.94
N GLN A 154 6.15 9.04 12.26
CA GLN A 154 6.81 8.16 11.29
C GLN A 154 5.78 7.25 10.58
N TYR A 155 4.53 7.36 11.00
CA TYR A 155 3.45 6.44 10.70
C TYR A 155 2.43 7.06 9.74
N VAL A 156 1.83 6.23 8.89
CA VAL A 156 0.75 6.62 7.95
C VAL A 156 -0.37 7.30 8.74
N ALA A 157 -0.70 8.55 8.41
CA ALA A 157 -1.68 9.37 9.13
C ALA A 157 -1.45 9.46 10.67
N GLY A 158 -0.23 9.23 11.16
CA GLY A 158 0.09 9.19 12.59
C GLY A 158 -0.33 7.90 13.29
N ARG A 159 -0.60 6.82 12.54
CA ARG A 159 -1.17 5.57 13.06
C ARG A 159 -0.18 4.39 13.00
N PRO A 160 0.46 3.99 14.10
CA PRO A 160 1.53 3.00 14.10
C PRO A 160 1.13 1.62 13.58
N ARG A 161 -0.07 1.12 13.92
CA ARG A 161 -0.49 -0.21 13.47
C ARG A 161 -0.80 -0.22 11.99
N LEU A 162 -1.44 0.84 11.50
CA LEU A 162 -1.66 1.03 10.06
C LEU A 162 -0.34 1.03 9.30
N HIS A 163 0.64 1.78 9.79
CA HIS A 163 1.97 1.83 9.18
C HIS A 163 2.68 0.48 9.19
N GLN A 164 2.71 -0.20 10.35
CA GLN A 164 3.34 -1.52 10.45
C GLN A 164 2.69 -2.49 9.47
N ARG A 165 1.35 -2.52 9.42
CA ARG A 165 0.63 -3.39 8.49
C ARG A 165 0.94 -3.04 7.03
N ALA A 166 0.99 -1.75 6.69
CA ALA A 166 1.36 -1.29 5.36
C ALA A 166 2.78 -1.76 4.96
N VAL A 167 3.76 -1.67 5.87
CA VAL A 167 5.13 -2.15 5.63
C VAL A 167 5.16 -3.66 5.40
N GLU A 168 4.48 -4.44 6.23
CA GLU A 168 4.40 -5.89 6.11
C GLU A 168 3.75 -6.32 4.78
N GLN A 169 2.58 -5.75 4.47
CA GLN A 169 1.86 -6.02 3.22
C GLN A 169 2.72 -5.66 2.01
N HIS A 170 3.35 -4.48 2.00
CA HIS A 170 4.18 -4.03 0.89
C HIS A 170 5.43 -4.90 0.70
N GLY A 171 6.08 -5.28 1.80
CA GLY A 171 7.23 -6.19 1.79
C GLY A 171 6.87 -7.54 1.17
N MET A 172 5.72 -8.12 1.55
CA MET A 172 5.24 -9.37 0.98
C MET A 172 4.91 -9.23 -0.51
N LEU A 173 4.22 -8.17 -0.90
CA LEU A 173 3.84 -7.90 -2.29
C LEU A 173 5.09 -7.84 -3.18
N ARG A 174 6.12 -7.11 -2.73
CA ARG A 174 7.42 -7.02 -3.41
C ARG A 174 8.14 -8.35 -3.50
N ALA A 175 8.21 -9.09 -2.40
CA ALA A 175 8.83 -10.41 -2.38
C ALA A 175 8.14 -11.34 -3.38
N THR A 176 6.80 -11.37 -3.37
CA THR A 176 5.98 -12.20 -4.26
C THR A 176 6.17 -11.84 -5.73
N LEU A 177 6.20 -10.55 -6.07
CA LEU A 177 6.39 -10.11 -7.46
C LEU A 177 7.80 -10.35 -8.00
N ARG A 178 8.81 -10.38 -7.11
CA ARG A 178 10.22 -10.56 -7.49
C ARG A 178 10.64 -12.03 -7.56
N ASP A 179 10.34 -12.79 -6.52
CA ASP A 179 10.71 -14.20 -6.39
C ASP A 179 9.58 -14.97 -5.70
N PRO A 180 8.51 -15.31 -6.44
CA PRO A 180 7.37 -16.02 -5.88
C PRO A 180 7.76 -17.45 -5.44
N PRO A 181 7.02 -18.02 -4.48
CA PRO A 181 7.28 -19.36 -3.95
C PRO A 181 7.21 -20.43 -5.04
N ARG A 182 8.10 -21.43 -4.96
CA ARG A 182 8.28 -22.43 -6.02
C ARG A 182 7.92 -23.85 -5.64
N VAL A 183 7.90 -24.15 -4.34
CA VAL A 183 7.55 -25.47 -3.81
C VAL A 183 6.37 -25.39 -2.87
N GLU A 184 5.67 -26.51 -2.68
CA GLU A 184 4.42 -26.58 -1.91
C GLU A 184 4.52 -25.97 -0.52
N SER A 185 5.59 -26.24 0.21
CA SER A 185 5.79 -25.70 1.55
C SER A 185 5.95 -24.19 1.57
N GLU A 186 6.58 -23.61 0.54
CA GLU A 186 6.71 -22.16 0.39
C GLU A 186 5.38 -21.53 -0.01
N VAL A 187 4.62 -22.18 -0.91
CA VAL A 187 3.29 -21.72 -1.33
C VAL A 187 2.31 -21.73 -0.14
N MET A 188 2.37 -22.77 0.70
CA MET A 188 1.56 -22.86 1.91
C MET A 188 1.91 -21.77 2.92
N ALA A 189 3.20 -21.58 3.21
CA ALA A 189 3.65 -20.52 4.12
C ALA A 189 3.26 -19.13 3.60
N TRP A 190 3.42 -18.89 2.29
CA TRP A 190 2.98 -17.65 1.64
C TRP A 190 1.47 -17.43 1.80
N ALA A 191 0.64 -18.46 1.61
CA ALA A 191 -0.81 -18.35 1.77
C ALA A 191 -1.23 -18.04 3.23
N GLU A 192 -0.53 -18.64 4.20
CA GLU A 192 -0.73 -18.35 5.63
C GLU A 192 -0.36 -16.91 5.97
N ASP A 193 0.78 -16.43 5.46
CA ASP A 193 1.20 -15.05 5.63
C ASP A 193 0.17 -14.08 5.03
N ILE A 194 -0.35 -14.36 3.82
CA ILE A 194 -1.41 -13.59 3.16
C ILE A 194 -2.67 -13.49 4.03
N ILE A 195 -3.09 -14.59 4.67
CA ILE A 195 -4.22 -14.56 5.60
C ILE A 195 -3.92 -13.65 6.79
N HIS A 196 -2.71 -13.75 7.36
CA HIS A 196 -2.33 -12.95 8.51
C HIS A 196 -2.32 -11.44 8.21
N MET A 197 -1.71 -11.04 7.09
CA MET A 197 -1.56 -9.62 6.69
C MET A 197 -2.80 -9.01 6.07
N THR A 198 -3.76 -9.83 5.65
CA THR A 198 -5.11 -9.37 5.30
C THR A 198 -6.07 -9.52 6.47
N GLU A 199 -5.62 -9.94 7.65
CA GLU A 199 -6.46 -10.20 8.84
C GLU A 199 -7.66 -11.11 8.55
N GLY A 200 -7.51 -12.03 7.59
CA GLY A 200 -8.54 -12.96 7.16
C GLY A 200 -9.56 -12.39 6.16
N HIS A 201 -9.33 -11.19 5.60
CA HIS A 201 -10.21 -10.59 4.58
C HIS A 201 -10.16 -11.28 3.21
N VAL A 202 -9.23 -12.23 3.00
CA VAL A 202 -9.29 -13.12 1.83
C VAL A 202 -10.51 -14.06 1.91
N ARG A 203 -11.04 -14.43 0.75
CA ARG A 203 -12.23 -15.29 0.67
C ARG A 203 -12.04 -16.67 1.29
N SER A 204 -13.14 -17.24 1.77
CA SER A 204 -13.21 -18.66 2.16
C SER A 204 -12.82 -19.56 0.99
N GLY A 205 -11.91 -20.52 1.23
CA GLY A 205 -11.37 -21.42 0.20
C GLY A 205 -10.09 -20.93 -0.48
N PHE A 206 -9.58 -19.74 -0.13
CA PHE A 206 -8.35 -19.20 -0.72
C PHE A 206 -7.15 -20.17 -0.64
N ILE A 207 -6.89 -20.80 0.52
CA ILE A 207 -5.79 -21.78 0.67
C ILE A 207 -5.99 -22.97 -0.28
N GLU A 208 -7.22 -23.48 -0.40
CA GLU A 208 -7.51 -24.63 -1.24
C GLU A 208 -7.20 -24.32 -2.71
N ASP A 209 -7.60 -23.14 -3.18
CA ASP A 209 -7.35 -22.72 -4.56
C ASP A 209 -5.88 -22.38 -4.84
N VAL A 210 -5.16 -21.86 -3.84
CA VAL A 210 -3.72 -21.60 -3.94
C VAL A 210 -2.91 -22.90 -4.00
N LEU A 211 -3.33 -23.92 -3.24
CA LEU A 211 -2.67 -25.23 -3.18
C LEU A 211 -3.15 -26.21 -4.25
N ASP A 212 -4.19 -25.89 -5.03
CA ASP A 212 -4.57 -26.68 -6.19
C ASP A 212 -3.46 -26.64 -7.25
N ARG A 213 -2.76 -27.76 -7.42
CA ARG A 213 -1.64 -27.91 -8.37
C ARG A 213 -2.04 -27.70 -9.84
N HIS A 214 -3.34 -27.70 -10.14
CA HIS A 214 -3.90 -27.42 -11.45
C HIS A 214 -4.50 -26.01 -11.55
N GLY A 215 -4.51 -25.26 -10.45
CA GLY A 215 -5.07 -23.93 -10.34
C GLY A 215 -4.16 -22.83 -10.88
N ASP A 216 -4.78 -21.69 -11.19
CA ASP A 216 -4.09 -20.50 -11.69
C ASP A 216 -3.06 -19.94 -10.69
N TRP A 217 -3.38 -19.95 -9.40
CA TRP A 217 -2.50 -19.51 -8.33
C TRP A 217 -1.22 -20.34 -8.29
N TRP A 218 -1.35 -21.66 -8.19
CA TRP A 218 -0.21 -22.57 -8.16
C TRP A 218 0.69 -22.37 -9.39
N HIS A 219 0.11 -22.32 -10.58
CA HIS A 219 0.87 -22.10 -11.81
C HIS A 219 1.56 -20.75 -11.86
N SER A 220 0.91 -19.69 -11.38
CA SER A 220 1.45 -18.33 -11.41
C SER A 220 2.55 -18.10 -10.38
N LEU A 221 2.46 -18.73 -9.21
CA LEU A 221 3.48 -18.65 -8.17
C LEU A 221 4.71 -19.49 -8.56
N THR A 222 4.51 -20.77 -8.91
CA THR A 222 5.62 -21.72 -9.07
C THR A 222 6.45 -21.55 -10.34
N ARG A 223 5.91 -20.84 -11.36
CA ARG A 223 6.62 -20.59 -12.63
C ARG A 223 7.40 -19.28 -12.64
N GLY A 224 7.35 -18.49 -11.58
CA GLY A 224 8.01 -17.20 -11.49
C GLY A 224 7.10 -16.01 -11.87
N PRO A 225 7.65 -14.78 -11.83
CA PRO A 225 6.90 -13.57 -12.09
C PRO A 225 6.18 -13.59 -13.44
N SER A 226 4.90 -13.23 -13.45
CA SER A 226 4.08 -13.24 -14.66
C SER A 226 2.93 -12.24 -14.58
N VAL A 227 2.43 -11.79 -15.74
CA VAL A 227 1.23 -10.94 -15.82
C VAL A 227 0.00 -11.63 -15.21
N ARG A 228 -0.06 -12.97 -15.23
CA ARG A 228 -1.15 -13.73 -14.59
C ARG A 228 -1.09 -13.58 -13.07
N LEU A 229 0.11 -13.66 -12.47
CA LEU A 229 0.31 -13.42 -11.04
C LEU A 229 -0.14 -12.01 -10.66
N GLU A 230 0.25 -11.00 -11.44
CA GLU A 230 -0.18 -9.61 -11.24
C GLU A 230 -1.71 -9.47 -11.22
N TRP A 231 -2.41 -10.15 -12.14
CA TRP A 231 -3.87 -10.14 -12.18
C TRP A 231 -4.51 -10.80 -10.96
N LEU A 232 -3.99 -11.96 -10.54
CA LEU A 232 -4.49 -12.68 -9.37
C LEU A 232 -4.31 -11.87 -8.09
N LEU A 233 -3.15 -11.22 -7.93
CA LEU A 233 -2.91 -10.29 -6.83
C LEU A 233 -3.92 -9.14 -6.88
N ALA A 234 -4.07 -8.47 -8.02
CA ALA A 234 -4.97 -7.33 -8.19
C ALA A 234 -6.45 -7.67 -7.95
N SER A 235 -6.89 -8.89 -8.28
CA SER A 235 -8.29 -9.30 -8.13
C SER A 235 -8.65 -9.86 -6.76
N GLU A 236 -7.72 -10.50 -6.05
CA GLU A 236 -8.04 -11.19 -4.78
C GLU A 236 -7.28 -10.64 -3.58
N ILE A 237 -6.02 -10.23 -3.75
CA ILE A 237 -5.15 -9.83 -2.63
C ILE A 237 -5.25 -8.34 -2.35
N PHE A 238 -5.20 -7.48 -3.36
CA PHE A 238 -5.34 -6.04 -3.16
C PHE A 238 -6.67 -5.65 -2.51
N PRO A 239 -7.84 -6.20 -2.93
CA PRO A 239 -9.10 -5.91 -2.25
C PRO A 239 -9.11 -6.35 -0.78
N ALA A 240 -8.52 -7.51 -0.46
CA ALA A 240 -8.42 -7.99 0.91
C ALA A 240 -7.48 -7.12 1.77
N MET A 241 -6.34 -6.67 1.21
CA MET A 241 -5.45 -5.72 1.86
C MET A 241 -6.13 -4.37 2.09
N ASN A 242 -6.83 -3.84 1.09
CA ASN A 242 -7.56 -2.58 1.16
C ASN A 242 -8.68 -2.63 2.23
N SER A 243 -9.42 -3.74 2.31
CA SER A 243 -10.41 -3.98 3.37
C SER A 243 -9.79 -4.00 4.76
N SER A 244 -8.67 -4.71 4.94
CA SER A 244 -7.94 -4.71 6.22
C SER A 244 -7.44 -3.31 6.60
N LEU A 245 -6.93 -2.53 5.64
CA LEU A 245 -6.51 -1.15 5.89
C LEU A 245 -7.70 -0.25 6.29
N SER A 246 -8.84 -0.38 5.60
CA SER A 246 -10.08 0.34 5.92
C SER A 246 -10.57 0.01 7.33
N GLU A 247 -10.54 -1.27 7.69
CA GLU A 247 -10.89 -1.71 9.03
C GLU A 247 -9.92 -1.16 10.09
N LEU A 248 -8.61 -1.20 9.83
CA LEU A 248 -7.62 -0.66 10.76
C LEU A 248 -7.84 0.84 11.00
N VAL A 249 -8.13 1.62 9.96
CA VAL A 249 -8.43 3.06 10.07
C VAL A 249 -9.72 3.29 10.85
N THR A 250 -10.75 2.48 10.60
CA THR A 250 -12.07 2.64 11.22
C THR A 250 -12.09 2.16 12.67
N ASN A 251 -11.60 0.94 12.95
CA ASN A 251 -11.84 0.21 14.19
C ASN A 251 -10.70 0.29 15.21
N SER A 252 -9.47 0.64 14.82
CA SER A 252 -8.37 0.66 15.79
C SER A 252 -8.47 1.88 16.71
N ASN A 253 -8.93 1.65 17.95
CA ASN A 253 -8.54 2.47 19.10
C ASN A 253 -7.06 2.21 19.35
N GLU A 254 -6.20 2.83 18.54
CA GLU A 254 -4.77 2.93 18.85
C GLU A 254 -4.69 3.77 20.14
N LEU A 255 -4.65 3.09 21.29
CA LEU A 255 -4.23 3.73 22.53
C LEU A 255 -2.88 4.36 22.20
N ALA A 256 -2.81 5.69 22.29
CA ALA A 256 -1.54 6.39 22.29
C ALA A 256 -0.64 5.63 23.26
N ASP A 257 0.50 5.14 22.76
CA ASP A 257 1.41 4.33 23.55
C ASP A 257 1.85 5.20 24.71
N VAL A 258 1.23 5.00 25.88
CA VAL A 258 1.55 5.77 27.08
C VAL A 258 2.94 5.32 27.44
N ALA A 259 3.94 6.13 27.04
CA ALA A 259 5.34 5.92 27.35
C ALA A 259 5.41 5.48 28.80
N GLY A 260 5.81 4.22 29.00
CA GLY A 260 5.67 3.53 30.27
C GLY A 260 6.19 4.42 31.38
N ARG A 261 5.31 4.81 32.31
CA ARG A 261 5.68 5.43 33.58
C ARG A 261 6.88 4.64 34.09
N ALA A 262 8.04 5.30 34.15
CA ALA A 262 9.22 4.70 34.75
C ALA A 262 8.77 4.15 36.10
N LYS A 263 8.87 2.83 36.29
CA LYS A 263 8.64 2.21 37.58
C LYS A 263 9.63 2.88 38.53
N GLU A 264 9.14 3.79 39.37
CA GLU A 264 9.90 4.24 40.53
C GLU A 264 10.20 2.99 41.36
N VAL A 265 11.47 2.63 41.38
CA VAL A 265 11.98 1.63 42.31
C VAL A 265 11.83 2.26 43.70
N PRO A 266 11.11 1.63 44.65
CA PRO A 266 10.94 2.21 45.98
C PRO A 266 12.31 2.39 46.64
N PRO A 267 12.54 3.51 47.36
CA PRO A 267 13.74 3.65 48.17
C PRO A 267 13.71 2.58 49.27
N GLY A 268 14.80 1.82 49.37
CA GLY A 268 15.04 0.87 50.46
C GLY A 268 15.30 1.56 51.79
#